data_AF-A0A917D3D3-F1
#
_entry.id   AF-A0A917D3D3-F1
#
_cell.length_a   1.000
_cell.length_b   1.000
_cell.length_c   1.000
_cell.angle_alpha   90.00
_cell.angle_beta   90.00
_cell.angle_gamma   90.00
#
_symmetry.space_group_name_H-M   'P 1'
#
loop_
_entity.id
_entity.type
_entity.pdbx_description
1 polymer ?
#
loop_
_entity_poly.entity_id
_entity_poly.type
_entity_poly.pdbx_seq_one_letter_code
_entity_poly.pdbx_strand_id
1 'polypeptide(L)'
;MSAPVRPDRQAPTQDRAQFVVSAVLLVVGVFLIVDAMSLTAEFAKVDPVGPKLFPLVIGIAMLVCAVLLVIATLRGSKGEPDDGEDIDTSSPADWKTVGLLVGLFVATIAFVDLLGWVIMGALLFGGAATVLGNRHWIRNIGIGLVLSLISFYAFYVGLGIPLPAGILDGIL
;
A
#
# COMPACT_ATOMS: atom_id res chain seq x y z
N MET A 1 10.79 52.00 10.98
CA MET A 1 11.98 51.37 11.60
C MET A 1 11.82 49.86 11.44
N SER A 2 12.18 49.35 10.28
CA SER A 2 12.01 47.94 9.89
C SER A 2 13.16 47.12 10.48
N ALA A 3 12.85 46.12 11.31
CA ALA A 3 13.86 45.21 11.82
C ALA A 3 14.49 44.42 10.67
N PRO A 4 15.81 44.18 10.67
CA PRO A 4 16.43 43.32 9.68
C PRO A 4 15.94 41.87 9.88
N VAL A 5 15.37 41.30 8.82
CA VAL A 5 15.10 39.86 8.71
C VAL A 5 16.45 39.16 8.90
N ARG A 6 16.59 38.39 9.99
CA ARG A 6 17.78 37.57 10.21
C ARG A 6 17.81 36.52 9.09
N PRO A 7 18.93 36.34 8.36
CA PRO A 7 19.05 35.22 7.46
C PRO A 7 18.91 33.96 8.30
N ASP A 8 17.88 33.16 8.01
CA ASP A 8 17.69 31.88 8.63
C ASP A 8 18.95 31.05 8.37
N ARG A 9 19.60 30.63 9.44
CA ARG A 9 20.87 29.92 9.35
C ARG A 9 20.54 28.52 8.86
N GLN A 10 20.46 28.33 7.53
CA GLN A 10 20.40 27.03 6.90
C GLN A 10 21.59 26.21 7.43
N ALA A 11 21.32 25.36 8.41
CA ALA A 11 22.31 24.45 8.93
C ALA A 11 22.69 23.50 7.79
N PRO A 12 23.99 23.27 7.53
CA PRO A 12 24.40 22.30 6.52
C PRO A 12 24.13 20.91 7.09
N THR A 13 22.90 20.41 6.98
CA THR A 13 22.54 19.09 7.46
C THR A 13 22.99 18.05 6.44
N GLN A 14 24.19 17.54 6.74
CA GLN A 14 24.96 16.51 6.02
C GLN A 14 24.13 15.36 5.44
N ASP A 15 24.57 14.85 4.27
CA ASP A 15 24.19 13.58 3.59
C ASP A 15 24.09 12.33 4.47
N ARG A 16 24.45 12.41 5.75
CA ARG A 16 24.31 11.34 6.74
C ARG A 16 22.89 10.77 6.76
N ALA A 17 21.88 11.62 6.59
CA ALA A 17 20.49 11.17 6.52
C ALA A 17 20.23 10.21 5.35
N GLN A 18 20.75 10.51 4.15
CA GLN A 18 20.60 9.64 2.99
C GLN A 18 21.33 8.31 3.16
N PHE A 19 22.51 8.32 3.78
CA PHE A 19 23.24 7.09 4.10
C PHE A 19 22.49 6.24 5.14
N VAL A 20 21.88 6.87 6.15
CA VAL A 20 21.02 6.15 7.11
C VAL A 20 19.81 5.53 6.42
N VAL A 21 19.11 6.28 5.56
CA VAL A 21 17.97 5.76 4.78
C VAL A 21 18.42 4.59 3.91
N SER A 22 19.55 4.73 3.19
CA SER A 22 20.11 3.66 2.36
C SER A 22 20.45 2.41 3.18
N ALA A 23 21.03 2.58 4.38
CA ALA A 23 21.35 1.48 5.28
C ALA A 23 20.08 0.77 5.79
N VAL A 24 19.03 1.52 6.13
CA VAL A 24 17.73 0.95 6.53
C VAL A 24 17.12 0.17 5.37
N LEU A 25 17.09 0.73 4.16
CA LEU A 25 16.57 0.02 2.98
C LEU A 25 17.35 -1.28 2.73
N LEU A 26 18.68 -1.25 2.89
CA LEU A 26 19.52 -2.43 2.73
C LEU A 26 19.20 -3.49 3.79
N VAL A 27 19.14 -3.11 5.08
CA VAL A 27 18.85 -4.05 6.18
C VAL A 27 17.47 -4.66 6.03
N VAL A 28 16.44 -3.85 5.77
CA VAL A 28 15.06 -4.32 5.61
C VAL A 28 14.93 -5.16 4.33
N GLY A 29 15.55 -4.76 3.23
CA GLY A 29 15.55 -5.52 1.99
C GLY A 29 16.20 -6.90 2.12
N VAL A 30 17.37 -6.98 2.77
CA VAL A 30 18.02 -8.27 3.08
C VAL A 30 17.13 -9.10 4.01
N PHE A 31 16.58 -8.49 5.06
CA PHE A 31 15.67 -9.16 5.98
C PHE A 31 14.48 -9.79 5.25
N LEU A 32 13.80 -9.05 4.36
CA LEU A 32 12.67 -9.57 3.59
C LEU A 32 13.07 -10.75 2.69
N ILE A 33 14.27 -10.72 2.09
CA ILE A 33 14.75 -11.82 1.25
C ILE A 33 15.05 -13.05 2.11
N VAL A 34 15.70 -12.88 3.27
CA VAL A 34 15.97 -13.98 4.20
C VAL A 34 14.67 -14.59 4.72
N ASP A 35 13.72 -13.75 5.12
CA ASP A 35 12.39 -14.17 5.57
C ASP A 35 11.64 -14.93 4.45
N ALA A 36 11.65 -14.40 3.22
CA ALA A 36 11.07 -15.07 2.06
C ALA A 36 11.69 -16.46 1.79
N MET A 37 13.01 -16.59 1.95
CA MET A 37 13.69 -17.87 1.80
C MET A 37 13.32 -18.86 2.90
N SER A 38 13.03 -18.37 4.11
CA SER A 38 12.64 -19.18 5.27
C SER A 38 11.22 -19.75 5.19
N LEU A 39 10.35 -19.15 4.38
CA LEU A 39 9.00 -19.67 4.13
C LEU A 39 9.07 -21.09 3.54
N THR A 40 8.58 -22.10 4.25
CA THR A 40 8.55 -23.49 3.77
C THR A 40 7.43 -23.72 2.74
N ALA A 41 7.66 -24.65 1.80
CA ALA A 41 6.81 -24.94 0.65
C ALA A 41 5.41 -25.51 0.98
N GLU A 42 5.05 -25.65 2.26
CA GLU A 42 3.73 -26.12 2.70
C GLU A 42 2.60 -25.21 2.18
N PHE A 43 2.85 -23.89 2.07
CA PHE A 43 1.92 -22.90 1.51
C PHE A 43 1.86 -22.91 -0.03
N ALA A 44 2.82 -23.53 -0.72
CA ALA A 44 2.89 -23.53 -2.18
C ALA A 44 1.94 -24.55 -2.84
N LYS A 45 1.22 -25.36 -2.05
CA LYS A 45 0.26 -26.35 -2.57
C LYS A 45 -1.05 -25.73 -3.07
N VAL A 46 -1.36 -24.51 -2.65
CA VAL A 46 -2.63 -23.84 -2.98
C VAL A 46 -2.41 -22.64 -3.91
N ASP A 47 -1.23 -22.01 -3.89
CA ASP A 47 -0.95 -20.79 -4.65
C ASP A 47 0.10 -20.99 -5.76
N PRO A 48 -0.22 -20.76 -7.04
CA PRO A 48 0.69 -21.01 -8.17
C PRO A 48 2.01 -20.22 -8.14
N VAL A 49 1.99 -19.05 -7.49
CA VAL A 49 3.12 -18.12 -7.44
C VAL A 49 3.92 -18.24 -6.14
N GLY A 50 3.36 -18.91 -5.13
CA GLY A 50 3.91 -19.09 -3.80
C GLY A 50 4.02 -17.79 -2.98
N PRO A 51 4.01 -17.88 -1.63
CA PRO A 51 4.04 -16.70 -0.75
C PRO A 51 5.39 -15.96 -0.78
N LYS A 52 6.41 -16.54 -1.42
CA LYS A 52 7.77 -15.97 -1.49
C LYS A 52 7.90 -14.83 -2.47
N LEU A 53 7.10 -14.82 -3.54
CA LEU A 53 7.32 -13.88 -4.65
C LEU A 53 7.24 -12.43 -4.15
N PHE A 54 6.20 -12.12 -3.36
CA PHE A 54 5.94 -10.78 -2.88
C PHE A 54 7.09 -10.20 -2.01
N PRO A 55 7.49 -10.84 -0.90
CA PRO A 55 8.61 -10.34 -0.09
C PRO A 55 9.95 -10.34 -0.86
N LEU A 56 10.15 -11.27 -1.79
CA LEU A 56 11.35 -11.31 -2.63
C LEU A 56 11.43 -10.12 -3.60
N VAL A 57 10.34 -9.80 -4.31
CA VAL A 57 10.31 -8.66 -5.25
C VAL A 57 10.50 -7.34 -4.51
N ILE A 58 9.83 -7.16 -3.37
CA ILE A 58 9.98 -5.94 -2.55
C ILE A 58 11.39 -5.85 -1.99
N GLY A 59 11.93 -6.95 -1.45
CA GLY A 59 13.29 -6.99 -0.94
C GLY A 59 14.32 -6.61 -2.00
N ILE A 60 14.22 -7.17 -3.22
CA ILE A 60 15.09 -6.82 -4.35
C ILE A 60 14.93 -5.34 -4.73
N ALA A 61 13.70 -4.84 -4.83
CA ALA A 61 13.45 -3.44 -5.17
C ALA A 61 14.08 -2.50 -4.12
N MET A 62 13.96 -2.82 -2.83
CA MET A 62 14.61 -2.06 -1.75
C MET A 62 16.14 -2.08 -1.85
N LEU A 63 16.74 -3.23 -2.19
CA LEU A 63 18.20 -3.31 -2.42
C LEU A 63 18.65 -2.47 -3.61
N VAL A 64 17.90 -2.52 -4.72
CA VAL A 64 18.18 -1.69 -5.89
C VAL A 64 18.09 -0.21 -5.52
N CYS A 65 17.02 0.22 -4.84
CA CYS A 65 16.87 1.60 -4.38
C CYS A 65 18.00 2.02 -3.42
N ALA A 66 18.42 1.16 -2.48
CA ALA A 66 19.53 1.45 -1.58
C ALA A 66 20.84 1.69 -2.35
N VAL A 67 21.16 0.84 -3.32
CA VAL A 67 22.36 0.98 -4.16
C VAL A 67 22.30 2.25 -5.00
N LEU A 68 21.16 2.51 -5.66
CA LEU A 68 20.95 3.70 -6.46
C LEU A 68 21.04 4.97 -5.63
N LEU A 69 20.47 4.98 -4.42
CA LEU A 69 20.54 6.12 -3.51
C LEU A 69 21.98 6.39 -3.07
N VAL A 70 22.74 5.36 -2.67
CA VAL A 70 24.17 5.52 -2.35
C VAL A 70 24.95 6.08 -3.53
N ILE A 71 24.72 5.56 -4.75
CA ILE A 71 25.38 6.08 -5.97
C ILE A 71 24.99 7.54 -6.20
N ALA A 72 23.72 7.91 -6.02
CA ALA A 72 23.25 9.28 -6.17
C ALA A 72 23.88 10.22 -5.13
N THR A 73 23.92 9.83 -3.86
CA THR A 73 24.57 10.57 -2.77
C THR A 73 26.05 10.77 -3.06
N LEU A 74 26.76 9.72 -3.48
CA LEU A 74 28.18 9.79 -3.86
C LEU A 74 28.42 10.69 -5.09
N ARG A 75 27.43 10.80 -5.99
CA ARG A 75 27.43 11.74 -7.13
C ARG A 75 27.05 13.17 -6.75
N GLY A 76 26.83 13.44 -5.46
CA GLY A 76 26.51 14.77 -4.95
C GLY A 76 25.03 15.12 -4.98
N SER A 77 24.13 14.13 -5.16
CA SER A 77 22.70 14.33 -4.96
C SER A 77 22.44 14.62 -3.49
N LYS A 78 21.87 15.78 -3.21
CA LYS A 78 21.44 16.15 -1.86
C LYS A 78 19.94 15.94 -1.74
N GLY A 79 19.51 15.52 -0.55
CA GLY A 79 18.11 15.34 -0.26
C GLY A 79 17.52 16.71 -0.14
N GLU A 80 16.65 17.09 -1.07
CA GLU A 80 15.81 18.25 -0.84
C GLU A 80 14.92 17.90 0.35
N PRO A 81 14.87 18.74 1.41
CA PRO A 81 13.88 18.57 2.44
C PRO A 81 12.52 18.54 1.75
N ASP A 82 11.80 17.44 1.90
CA ASP A 82 10.41 17.39 1.48
C ASP A 82 9.68 18.44 2.31
N ASP A 83 9.15 19.46 1.64
CA ASP A 83 8.28 20.47 2.25
C ASP A 83 6.94 19.77 2.48
N GLY A 84 6.93 18.87 3.47
CA GLY A 84 5.94 17.80 3.60
C GLY A 84 4.52 18.33 3.41
N GLU A 85 3.75 17.67 2.54
CA GLU A 85 2.45 18.13 2.00
C GLU A 85 1.64 19.02 2.95
N ASP A 86 1.88 20.34 2.95
CA ASP A 86 1.21 21.39 3.76
C ASP A 86 0.31 20.83 4.88
N ILE A 87 0.90 20.04 5.80
CA ILE A 87 0.11 19.24 6.73
C ILE A 87 -0.33 20.21 7.80
N ASP A 88 -1.58 20.66 7.69
CA ASP A 88 -2.20 21.43 8.75
C ASP A 88 -2.38 20.53 9.99
N THR A 89 -1.32 20.47 10.80
CA THR A 89 -1.30 19.77 12.09
C THR A 89 -2.31 20.32 13.10
N SER A 90 -2.97 21.45 12.78
CA SER A 90 -4.06 22.00 13.58
C SER A 90 -5.44 21.44 13.21
N SER A 91 -5.57 20.77 12.06
CA SER A 91 -6.82 20.12 11.67
C SER A 91 -6.98 18.78 12.39
N PRO A 92 -8.09 18.55 13.13
CA PRO A 92 -8.31 17.30 13.82
C PRO A 92 -8.51 16.15 12.81
N ALA A 93 -7.90 15.01 13.09
CA ALA A 93 -8.08 13.81 12.27
C ALA A 93 -9.56 13.39 12.20
N ASP A 94 -10.04 13.05 11.00
CA ASP A 94 -11.42 12.56 10.80
C ASP A 94 -11.54 11.08 11.23
N TRP A 95 -11.56 10.88 12.54
CA TRP A 95 -11.71 9.57 13.17
C TRP A 95 -13.02 8.87 12.79
N LYS A 96 -14.05 9.61 12.37
CA LYS A 96 -15.31 9.03 11.91
C LYS A 96 -15.11 8.32 10.58
N THR A 97 -14.46 8.98 9.62
CA THR A 97 -14.13 8.36 8.33
C THR A 97 -13.20 7.16 8.53
N VAL A 98 -12.17 7.29 9.38
CA VAL A 98 -11.30 6.15 9.72
C VAL A 98 -12.10 4.99 10.31
N GLY A 99 -12.97 5.25 11.29
CA GLY A 99 -13.80 4.21 11.91
C GLY A 99 -14.77 3.54 10.93
N LEU A 100 -15.34 4.29 10.00
CA LEU A 100 -16.20 3.74 8.94
C LEU A 100 -15.42 2.86 7.96
N LEU A 101 -14.21 3.27 7.54
CA LEU A 101 -13.36 2.46 6.67
C LEU A 101 -12.90 1.18 7.36
N VAL A 102 -12.50 1.27 8.63
CA VAL A 102 -12.15 0.09 9.44
C VAL A 102 -13.36 -0.84 9.57
N GLY A 103 -14.54 -0.30 9.88
CA GLY A 103 -15.78 -1.08 9.96
C GLY A 103 -16.13 -1.77 8.64
N LEU A 104 -15.96 -1.08 7.51
CA LEU A 104 -16.16 -1.65 6.17
C LEU A 104 -15.17 -2.79 5.90
N PHE A 105 -13.91 -2.62 6.29
CA PHE A 105 -12.88 -3.65 6.13
C PHE A 105 -13.16 -4.89 6.98
N VAL A 106 -13.56 -4.69 8.24
CA VAL A 106 -13.97 -5.77 9.14
C VAL A 106 -15.21 -6.50 8.59
N ALA A 107 -16.18 -5.76 8.05
CA ALA A 107 -17.34 -6.37 7.38
C ALA A 107 -16.93 -7.19 6.15
N THR A 108 -16.00 -6.70 5.33
CA THR A 108 -15.43 -7.49 4.22
C THR A 108 -14.83 -8.80 4.73
N ILE A 109 -13.97 -8.77 5.74
CA ILE A 109 -13.37 -9.98 6.31
C ILE A 109 -14.44 -10.95 6.84
N ALA A 110 -15.46 -10.45 7.53
CA ALA A 110 -16.48 -11.27 8.16
C ALA A 110 -17.48 -11.90 7.16
N PHE A 111 -17.77 -11.22 6.05
CA PHE A 111 -18.83 -11.62 5.11
C PHE A 111 -18.33 -12.10 3.75
N VAL A 112 -17.03 -12.01 3.44
CA VAL A 112 -16.50 -12.39 2.12
C VAL A 112 -16.74 -13.87 1.79
N ASP A 113 -16.65 -14.77 2.77
CA ASP A 113 -16.89 -16.20 2.53
C ASP A 113 -18.36 -16.50 2.20
N LEU A 114 -19.29 -15.72 2.78
CA LEU A 114 -20.72 -15.88 2.57
C LEU A 114 -21.17 -15.20 1.27
N LEU A 115 -20.85 -13.93 1.10
CA LEU A 115 -21.35 -13.11 -0.03
C LEU A 115 -20.47 -13.22 -1.27
N GLY A 116 -19.23 -13.68 -1.12
CA GLY A 116 -18.26 -13.76 -2.20
C GLY A 116 -17.49 -12.46 -2.43
N TRP A 117 -16.35 -12.60 -3.09
CA TRP A 117 -15.44 -11.50 -3.39
C TRP A 117 -16.07 -10.44 -4.30
N VAL A 118 -16.88 -10.85 -5.29
CA VAL A 118 -17.50 -9.89 -6.24
C VAL A 118 -18.47 -8.94 -5.53
N ILE A 119 -19.29 -9.46 -4.60
CA ILE A 119 -20.26 -8.64 -3.87
C ILE A 119 -19.55 -7.82 -2.80
N MET A 120 -18.71 -8.45 -1.98
CA MET A 120 -18.02 -7.73 -0.90
C MET A 120 -16.97 -6.76 -1.42
N GLY A 121 -16.29 -7.06 -2.52
CA GLY A 121 -15.38 -6.14 -3.18
C GLY A 121 -16.11 -4.95 -3.78
N ALA A 122 -17.29 -5.16 -4.40
CA ALA A 122 -18.12 -4.04 -4.87
C ALA A 122 -18.55 -3.12 -3.73
N LEU A 123 -18.97 -3.69 -2.60
CA LEU A 123 -19.32 -2.95 -1.39
C LEU A 123 -18.10 -2.26 -0.76
N LEU A 124 -16.92 -2.90 -0.77
CA LEU A 124 -15.68 -2.33 -0.27
C LEU A 124 -15.25 -1.13 -1.10
N PHE A 125 -15.14 -1.28 -2.42
CA PHE A 125 -14.70 -0.19 -3.31
C PHE A 125 -15.74 0.94 -3.38
N GLY A 126 -17.02 0.60 -3.55
CA GLY A 126 -18.09 1.58 -3.60
C GLY A 126 -18.34 2.26 -2.26
N GLY A 127 -18.28 1.50 -1.17
CA GLY A 127 -18.42 1.97 0.21
C GLY A 127 -17.26 2.85 0.66
N ALA A 128 -16.02 2.49 0.30
CA ALA A 128 -14.86 3.35 0.57
C ALA A 128 -15.01 4.69 -0.16
N ALA A 129 -15.43 4.68 -1.42
CA ALA A 129 -15.66 5.90 -2.19
C ALA A 129 -16.78 6.80 -1.60
N THR A 130 -17.87 6.21 -1.08
CA THR A 130 -18.92 6.99 -0.39
C THR A 130 -18.44 7.53 0.95
N VAL A 131 -17.69 6.75 1.74
CA VAL A 131 -17.11 7.18 3.01
C VAL A 131 -16.10 8.32 2.81
N LEU A 132 -15.30 8.28 1.74
CA LEU A 132 -14.39 9.37 1.35
C LEU A 132 -15.11 10.61 0.76
N GLY A 133 -16.44 10.64 0.76
CA GLY A 133 -17.22 11.83 0.46
C GLY A 133 -17.82 11.91 -0.95
N ASN A 134 -17.64 10.90 -1.80
CA ASN A 134 -18.28 10.89 -3.12
C ASN A 134 -19.80 10.61 -2.98
N ARG A 135 -20.62 11.59 -3.32
CA ARG A 135 -22.09 11.58 -3.13
C ARG A 135 -22.86 10.78 -4.19
N HIS A 136 -22.20 10.27 -5.24
CA HIS A 136 -22.87 9.54 -6.32
C HIS A 136 -22.95 8.02 -6.05
N TRP A 137 -23.79 7.61 -5.10
CA TRP A 137 -23.95 6.23 -4.64
C TRP A 137 -24.05 5.18 -5.76
N ILE A 138 -24.89 5.43 -6.77
CA ILE A 138 -25.10 4.50 -7.90
C ILE A 138 -23.80 4.32 -8.71
N ARG A 139 -23.12 5.43 -9.01
CA ARG A 139 -21.84 5.40 -9.74
C ARG A 139 -20.77 4.67 -8.93
N ASN A 140 -20.75 4.87 -7.61
CA ASN A 140 -19.76 4.25 -6.74
C ASN A 140 -19.94 2.73 -6.69
N ILE A 141 -21.18 2.25 -6.58
CA ILE A 141 -21.47 0.81 -6.64
C ILE A 141 -21.16 0.25 -8.04
N GLY A 142 -21.48 0.97 -9.12
CA GLY A 142 -21.14 0.55 -10.48
C GLY A 142 -19.63 0.41 -10.69
N ILE A 143 -18.85 1.43 -10.31
CA ILE A 143 -17.38 1.38 -10.37
C ILE A 143 -16.84 0.28 -9.46
N GLY A 144 -17.37 0.17 -8.24
CA GLY A 144 -16.97 -0.86 -7.28
C GLY A 144 -17.18 -2.27 -7.83
N LEU A 145 -18.32 -2.52 -8.48
CA LEU A 145 -18.62 -3.80 -9.12
C LEU A 145 -17.63 -4.11 -10.25
N VAL A 146 -17.35 -3.12 -11.11
CA VAL A 146 -16.37 -3.28 -12.20
C VAL A 146 -14.97 -3.59 -11.64
N LEU A 147 -14.50 -2.84 -10.65
CA LEU A 147 -13.21 -3.09 -9.99
C LEU A 147 -13.17 -4.46 -9.32
N SER A 148 -14.27 -4.86 -8.69
CA SER A 148 -14.39 -6.15 -8.03
C SER A 148 -14.35 -7.31 -9.01
N LEU A 149 -15.02 -7.20 -10.16
CA LEU A 149 -14.97 -8.20 -11.23
C LEU A 149 -13.59 -8.29 -11.86
N ILE A 150 -12.99 -7.14 -12.20
CA ILE A 150 -11.63 -7.09 -12.74
C ILE A 150 -10.65 -7.76 -11.77
N SER A 151 -10.74 -7.43 -10.48
CA SER A 151 -9.93 -8.07 -9.45
C SER A 151 -10.23 -9.57 -9.36
N PHE A 152 -11.49 -9.99 -9.35
CA PHE A 152 -11.85 -11.40 -9.30
C PHE A 152 -11.18 -12.19 -10.43
N TYR A 153 -11.34 -11.75 -11.68
CA TYR A 153 -10.75 -12.43 -12.83
C TYR A 153 -9.22 -12.29 -12.91
N ALA A 154 -8.64 -11.15 -12.47
CA ALA A 154 -7.19 -10.99 -12.42
C ALA A 154 -6.54 -12.02 -11.48
N PHE A 155 -7.16 -12.31 -10.34
CA PHE A 155 -6.66 -13.32 -9.41
C PHE A 155 -7.03 -14.73 -9.86
N TYR A 156 -8.28 -14.96 -10.25
CA TYR A 156 -8.77 -16.28 -10.66
C TYR A 156 -8.09 -16.78 -11.93
N VAL A 157 -8.06 -15.97 -13.00
CA VAL A 157 -7.48 -16.35 -14.29
C VAL A 157 -5.99 -15.99 -14.36
N GLY A 158 -5.63 -14.79 -13.89
CA GLY A 158 -4.25 -14.30 -14.02
C GLY A 158 -3.27 -14.96 -13.06
N LEU A 159 -3.70 -15.26 -11.83
CA LEU A 159 -2.85 -15.86 -10.79
C LEU A 159 -3.24 -17.29 -10.43
N GLY A 160 -4.38 -17.80 -10.92
CA GLY A 160 -4.89 -19.13 -10.58
C GLY A 160 -5.33 -19.26 -9.12
N ILE A 161 -5.64 -18.14 -8.45
CA ILE A 161 -6.02 -18.11 -7.03
C ILE A 161 -7.55 -18.11 -6.93
N PRO A 162 -8.16 -19.17 -6.37
CA PRO A 162 -9.61 -19.23 -6.23
C PRO A 162 -10.06 -18.25 -5.15
N LEU A 163 -10.81 -17.23 -5.56
CA LEU A 163 -11.46 -16.30 -4.64
C LEU A 163 -12.86 -16.82 -4.26
N PRO A 164 -13.34 -16.54 -3.03
CA PRO A 164 -14.66 -17.00 -2.61
C PRO A 164 -15.74 -16.48 -3.55
N ALA A 165 -16.50 -17.37 -4.18
CA ALA A 165 -17.68 -17.01 -4.96
C ALA A 165 -18.89 -16.73 -4.05
N GLY A 166 -18.89 -17.29 -2.82
CA GLY A 166 -19.97 -17.14 -1.86
C GLY A 166 -21.31 -17.64 -2.42
N ILE A 167 -22.37 -16.86 -2.27
CA ILE A 167 -23.70 -17.16 -2.84
C ILE A 167 -23.68 -17.25 -4.38
N LEU A 168 -22.66 -16.71 -5.05
CA LEU A 168 -22.53 -16.80 -6.50
C LEU A 168 -21.82 -18.08 -6.98
N ASP A 169 -21.53 -19.01 -6.05
CA ASP A 169 -20.97 -20.32 -6.37
C ASP A 169 -21.90 -21.09 -7.33
N GLY A 170 -21.35 -21.49 -8.49
CA GLY A 170 -22.08 -22.13 -9.59
C GLY A 170 -22.57 -21.19 -10.71
N ILE A 171 -22.48 -19.86 -10.55
CA ILE A 171 -22.73 -18.88 -11.63
C ILE A 171 -21.41 -18.34 -12.21
N LEU A 172 -20.42 -18.13 -11.33
CA LEU A 172 -19.09 -17.58 -11.62
C LEU A 172 -18.03 -18.65 -11.87
#